data_AF-A0A1B1YPU5-F1
#
_entry.id   AF-A0A1B1YPU5-F1
#
_cell.length_a   1.000
_cell.length_b   1.000
_cell.length_c   1.000
_cell.angle_alpha   90.00
_cell.angle_beta   90.00
_cell.angle_gamma   90.00
#
_symmetry.space_group_name_H-M   'P 1'
#
loop_
_entity.id
_entity.type
_entity.pdbx_description
1 polymer ?
#
loop_
_entity_poly.entity_id
_entity_poly.type
_entity_poly.pdbx_seq_one_letter_code
_entity_poly.pdbx_strand_id
1 'polypeptide(L)'
;MQADAQARKTSLLHDINQRNPGYCGQEVQQLDAWADDLKLGPEREIKQIDREIKEVQRTAAISPTPEEKLSWQQKQRDLEAKRSKLRRELFARQDEIEAQRNDLITQLEAQLQQQVEDRTLFTVEWKLK
;
A
#
# COMPACT_ATOMS: atom_id res chain seq x y z
N MET A 1 3.22 0.25 -48.60
CA MET A 1 4.20 -0.56 -47.83
C MET A 1 4.54 0.08 -46.49
N GLN A 2 4.92 1.36 -46.42
CA GLN A 2 5.08 2.09 -45.13
C GLN A 2 3.78 2.16 -44.32
N ALA A 3 2.65 2.50 -44.94
CA ALA A 3 1.35 2.58 -44.26
C ALA A 3 0.90 1.25 -43.60
N ASP A 4 1.26 0.09 -44.18
CA ASP A 4 0.88 -1.23 -43.66
C ASP A 4 1.76 -1.63 -42.45
N ALA A 5 3.04 -1.24 -42.48
CA ALA A 5 3.95 -1.41 -41.35
C ALA A 5 3.58 -0.49 -40.17
N GLN A 6 3.21 0.76 -40.44
CA GLN A 6 2.67 1.68 -39.44
C GLN A 6 1.38 1.10 -38.84
N ALA A 7 0.42 0.66 -39.65
CA ALA A 7 -0.85 0.12 -39.16
C ALA A 7 -0.65 -1.12 -38.25
N ARG A 8 0.23 -2.05 -38.62
CA ARG A 8 0.55 -3.23 -37.80
C ARG A 8 1.24 -2.86 -36.49
N LYS A 9 2.16 -1.90 -36.52
CA LYS A 9 2.83 -1.37 -35.32
C LYS A 9 1.82 -0.69 -34.38
N THR A 10 0.91 0.13 -34.90
CA THR A 10 -0.13 0.77 -34.10
C THR A 10 -1.08 -0.26 -33.49
N SER A 11 -1.44 -1.32 -34.22
CA SER A 11 -2.27 -2.41 -33.71
C SER A 11 -1.56 -3.21 -32.61
N LEU A 12 -0.27 -3.51 -32.78
CA LEU A 12 0.52 -4.23 -31.78
C LEU A 12 0.72 -3.41 -30.50
N LEU A 13 1.02 -2.12 -30.65
CA LEU A 13 1.11 -1.18 -29.53
C LEU A 13 -0.24 -1.05 -28.83
N HIS A 14 -1.35 -1.02 -29.57
CA HIS A 14 -2.69 -0.99 -28.99
C HIS A 14 -3.01 -2.24 -28.15
N ASP A 15 -2.68 -3.42 -28.65
CA ASP A 15 -2.89 -4.68 -27.91
C ASP A 15 -2.03 -4.77 -26.64
N ILE A 16 -0.78 -4.31 -26.70
CA ILE A 16 0.12 -4.26 -25.53
C ILE A 16 -0.42 -3.26 -24.50
N ASN A 17 -0.85 -2.08 -24.96
CA ASN A 17 -1.43 -1.04 -24.11
C ASN A 17 -2.81 -1.43 -23.54
N GLN A 18 -3.52 -2.37 -24.16
CA GLN A 18 -4.76 -2.94 -23.60
C GLN A 18 -4.51 -4.06 -22.57
N ARG A 19 -3.39 -4.80 -22.68
CA ARG A 19 -3.07 -5.91 -21.77
C ARG A 19 -2.31 -5.47 -20.50
N ASN A 20 -1.44 -4.46 -20.61
CA ASN A 20 -0.70 -3.88 -19.48
C ASN A 20 -1.57 -3.33 -18.32
N PRO A 21 -2.72 -2.66 -18.55
CA PRO A 21 -3.55 -2.11 -17.49
C PRO A 21 -4.13 -3.18 -16.56
N GLY A 22 -4.42 -4.38 -17.10
CA GLY A 22 -4.98 -5.48 -16.32
C GLY A 22 -4.00 -6.05 -15.31
N TYR A 23 -2.73 -6.24 -15.71
CA TYR A 23 -1.68 -6.76 -14.84
C TYR A 23 -1.31 -5.73 -13.76
N CYS A 24 -1.11 -4.48 -14.18
CA CYS A 24 -0.82 -3.35 -13.30
C CYS A 24 -1.94 -3.10 -12.28
N GLY A 25 -3.21 -3.12 -12.71
CA GLY A 25 -4.35 -2.96 -11.81
C GLY A 25 -4.47 -4.08 -10.77
N GLN A 26 -4.09 -5.30 -11.14
CA GLN A 26 -4.16 -6.46 -10.23
C GLN A 26 -3.06 -6.45 -9.16
N GLU A 27 -1.86 -5.94 -9.47
CA GLU A 27 -0.80 -5.72 -8.49
C GLU A 27 -1.16 -4.60 -7.50
N VAL A 28 -1.72 -3.49 -7.99
CA VAL A 28 -2.19 -2.39 -7.13
C VAL A 28 -3.33 -2.87 -6.21
N GLN A 29 -4.30 -3.63 -6.73
CA GLN A 29 -5.39 -4.17 -5.91
C GLN A 29 -4.90 -5.15 -4.83
N GLN A 30 -3.88 -5.95 -5.12
CA GLN A 30 -3.30 -6.85 -4.12
C GLN A 30 -2.56 -6.07 -3.02
N LEU A 31 -1.84 -5.01 -3.38
CA LEU A 31 -1.20 -4.13 -2.40
C LEU A 31 -2.23 -3.41 -1.53
N ASP A 32 -3.31 -2.90 -2.12
CA ASP A 32 -4.40 -2.24 -1.37
C ASP A 32 -5.07 -3.22 -0.39
N ALA A 33 -5.39 -4.44 -0.83
CA ALA A 33 -5.98 -5.47 0.03
C ALA A 33 -5.03 -5.90 1.17
N TRP A 34 -3.74 -6.08 0.86
CA TRP A 34 -2.72 -6.42 1.86
C TRP A 34 -2.50 -5.28 2.86
N ALA A 35 -2.52 -4.03 2.39
CA ALA A 35 -2.45 -2.84 3.22
C ALA A 35 -3.64 -2.74 4.19
N ASP A 36 -4.85 -3.04 3.73
CA ASP A 36 -6.05 -3.02 4.56
C ASP A 36 -6.00 -4.10 5.66
N ASP A 37 -5.58 -5.32 5.31
CA ASP A 37 -5.42 -6.40 6.29
C ASP A 37 -4.34 -6.08 7.35
N LEU A 38 -3.25 -5.44 6.93
CA LEU A 38 -2.17 -5.03 7.84
C LEU A 38 -2.57 -3.92 8.81
N LYS A 39 -3.49 -3.02 8.41
CA LYS A 39 -4.04 -1.94 9.26
C LYS A 39 -5.06 -2.46 10.28
N LEU A 40 -5.89 -3.42 9.88
CA LEU A 40 -6.99 -3.96 10.68
C LEU A 40 -6.54 -4.56 12.03
N GLY A 41 -5.39 -5.23 12.08
CA GLY A 41 -4.87 -5.85 13.30
C GLY A 41 -4.56 -4.82 14.41
N PRO A 42 -3.59 -3.90 14.18
CA PRO A 42 -3.23 -2.87 15.17
C PRO A 42 -4.39 -1.95 15.54
N GLU A 43 -5.29 -1.61 14.61
CA GLU A 43 -6.47 -0.80 14.91
C GLU A 43 -7.44 -1.49 15.87
N ARG A 44 -7.67 -2.80 15.67
CA ARG A 44 -8.50 -3.60 16.60
C ARG A 44 -7.84 -3.67 17.97
N GLU A 45 -6.53 -3.86 18.04
CA GLU A 45 -5.82 -3.92 19.31
C GLU A 45 -5.83 -2.57 20.06
N ILE A 46 -5.64 -1.45 19.35
CA ILE A 46 -5.77 -0.10 19.93
C ILE A 46 -7.18 0.12 20.47
N LYS A 47 -8.22 -0.27 19.72
CA LYS A 47 -9.62 -0.17 20.18
C LYS A 47 -9.88 -1.03 21.42
N GLN A 48 -9.27 -2.21 21.49
CA GLN A 48 -9.39 -3.08 22.65
C GLN A 48 -8.71 -2.46 23.89
N ILE A 49 -7.51 -1.91 23.74
CA ILE A 49 -6.80 -1.21 24.83
C ILE A 49 -7.60 0.03 25.29
N ASP A 50 -8.19 0.79 24.37
CA ASP A 50 -9.04 1.94 24.75
C ASP A 50 -10.25 1.51 25.60
N ARG A 51 -10.80 0.31 25.38
CA ARG A 51 -11.86 -0.26 26.24
C ARG A 51 -11.32 -0.67 27.60
N GLU A 52 -10.18 -1.34 27.64
CA GLU A 52 -9.53 -1.76 28.89
C GLU A 52 -9.14 -0.56 29.76
N ILE A 53 -8.65 0.54 29.16
CA ILE A 53 -8.36 1.78 29.91
C ILE A 53 -9.63 2.34 30.55
N LYS A 54 -10.76 2.38 29.83
CA LYS A 54 -12.04 2.84 30.37
C LYS A 54 -12.52 1.95 31.51
N GLU A 55 -12.35 0.64 31.39
CA GLU A 55 -12.69 -0.31 32.43
C GLU A 55 -11.82 -0.12 33.68
N VAL A 56 -10.50 0.00 33.50
CA VAL A 56 -9.55 0.29 34.59
C VAL A 56 -9.91 1.60 35.30
N GLN A 57 -10.23 2.66 34.57
CA GLN A 57 -10.66 3.94 35.16
C GLN A 57 -11.94 3.80 35.97
N ARG A 58 -12.92 3.03 35.47
CA ARG A 58 -14.17 2.77 36.18
C ARG A 58 -13.93 1.99 37.48
N THR A 59 -13.09 0.97 37.44
CA THR A 59 -12.78 0.13 38.61
C THR A 59 -11.90 0.86 39.64
N ALA A 60 -10.98 1.71 39.17
CA ALA A 60 -10.18 2.58 40.03
C ALA A 60 -11.05 3.57 40.82
N ALA A 61 -12.09 4.12 40.19
CA ALA A 61 -12.98 5.10 40.82
C ALA A 61 -13.79 4.53 42.00
N ILE A 62 -14.11 3.23 41.98
CA ILE A 62 -14.87 2.54 43.03
C ILE A 62 -13.97 1.81 44.04
N SER A 63 -12.64 1.84 43.88
CA SER A 63 -11.73 1.10 44.75
C SER A 63 -11.64 1.73 46.14
N PRO A 64 -11.89 0.94 47.22
CA PRO A 64 -11.93 1.45 48.59
C PRO A 64 -10.54 1.64 49.21
N THR A 65 -9.51 0.91 48.76
CA THR A 65 -8.18 0.94 49.37
C THR A 65 -7.14 1.76 48.59
N PRO A 66 -6.18 2.41 49.27
CA PRO A 66 -5.05 3.07 48.63
C PRO A 66 -4.18 2.11 47.79
N GLU A 67 -3.98 0.88 48.24
CA GLU A 67 -3.18 -0.15 47.56
C GLU A 67 -3.81 -0.57 46.22
N GLU A 68 -5.14 -0.76 46.19
CA GLU A 68 -5.87 -1.02 44.95
C GLU A 68 -5.81 0.17 44.00
N LYS A 69 -5.95 1.41 44.49
CA LYS A 69 -5.80 2.60 43.64
C LYS A 69 -4.43 2.69 42.99
N LEU A 70 -3.37 2.33 43.72
CA LEU A 70 -2.01 2.31 43.18
C LEU A 70 -1.85 1.23 42.09
N SER A 71 -2.40 0.03 42.31
CA SER A 71 -2.33 -1.04 41.31
C SER A 71 -3.11 -0.70 40.03
N TRP A 72 -4.26 -0.03 40.16
CA TRP A 72 -5.01 0.47 38.99
C TRP A 72 -4.27 1.58 38.25
N GLN A 73 -3.60 2.51 38.94
CA GLN A 73 -2.77 3.52 38.29
C GLN A 73 -1.60 2.90 37.52
N GLN A 74 -0.95 1.88 38.09
CA GLN A 74 0.11 1.15 37.40
C GLN A 74 -0.43 0.48 36.13
N LYS A 75 -1.53 -0.26 36.25
CA LYS A 75 -2.19 -0.92 35.12
C LYS A 75 -2.61 0.07 34.02
N GLN A 76 -3.12 1.24 34.41
CA GLN A 76 -3.47 2.29 33.45
C GLN A 76 -2.23 2.79 32.68
N ARG A 77 -1.11 3.07 33.38
CA ARG A 77 0.15 3.49 32.74
C ARG A 77 0.67 2.45 31.76
N ASP A 78 0.59 1.17 32.11
CA ASP A 78 1.05 0.07 31.25
C ASP A 78 0.19 -0.03 29.98
N LEU A 79 -1.13 0.10 30.10
CA LEU A 79 -2.05 0.13 28.95
C LEU A 79 -1.81 1.36 28.06
N GLU A 80 -1.58 2.54 28.64
CA GLU A 80 -1.26 3.76 27.90
C GLU A 80 0.07 3.64 27.15
N ALA A 81 1.09 3.04 27.77
CA ALA A 81 2.36 2.75 27.12
C ALA A 81 2.19 1.78 25.94
N LYS A 82 1.42 0.70 26.13
CA LYS A 82 1.11 -0.27 25.07
C LYS A 82 0.36 0.39 23.89
N ARG A 83 -0.64 1.22 24.18
CA ARG A 83 -1.38 2.00 23.17
C ARG A 83 -0.46 2.93 22.37
N SER A 84 0.45 3.62 23.05
CA SER A 84 1.40 4.53 22.39
C SER A 84 2.34 3.78 21.45
N LYS A 85 2.83 2.61 21.87
CA LYS A 85 3.65 1.73 21.04
C LYS A 85 2.91 1.26 19.79
N LEU A 86 1.69 0.74 19.93
CA LEU A 86 0.88 0.28 18.80
C LEU A 86 0.53 1.39 17.81
N ARG A 87 0.29 2.62 18.30
CA ARG A 87 0.09 3.78 17.43
C ARG A 87 1.32 4.07 16.58
N ARG A 88 2.51 4.04 17.17
CA ARG A 88 3.77 4.23 16.43
C ARG A 88 3.97 3.13 15.40
N GLU A 89 3.70 1.87 15.75
CA GLU A 89 3.78 0.74 14.82
C GLU A 89 2.77 0.87 13.67
N LEU A 90 1.55 1.32 13.96
CA LEU A 90 0.54 1.59 12.94
C LEU A 90 1.02 2.66 11.94
N PHE A 91 1.54 3.79 12.44
CA PHE A 91 2.09 4.84 11.57
C PHE A 91 3.28 4.35 10.75
N ALA A 92 4.24 3.65 11.37
CA ALA A 92 5.39 3.11 10.64
C ALA A 92 4.98 2.15 9.50
N ARG A 93 3.98 1.29 9.75
CA ARG A 93 3.43 0.40 8.71
C ARG A 93 2.70 1.17 7.62
N GLN A 94 1.98 2.24 7.98
CA GLN A 94 1.33 3.10 6.98
C GLN A 94 2.36 3.77 6.07
N ASP A 95 3.45 4.28 6.64
CA ASP A 95 4.55 4.88 5.88
C ASP A 95 5.22 3.86 4.94
N GLU A 96 5.42 2.63 5.41
CA GLU A 96 5.97 1.53 4.59
C GLU A 96 5.06 1.16 3.41
N ILE A 97 3.75 1.06 3.64
CA ILE A 97 2.76 0.81 2.59
C ILE A 97 2.77 1.94 1.54
N GLU A 98 2.80 3.19 1.99
CA GLU A 98 2.82 4.35 1.10
C GLU A 98 4.10 4.39 0.26
N ALA A 99 5.25 4.05 0.86
CA ALA A 99 6.52 3.92 0.15
C ALA A 99 6.45 2.84 -0.94
N GLN A 100 5.96 1.63 -0.61
CA GLN A 100 5.81 0.55 -1.57
C GLN A 100 4.85 0.91 -2.72
N ARG A 101 3.78 1.63 -2.42
CA ARG A 101 2.84 2.14 -3.42
C ARG A 101 3.51 3.11 -4.39
N ASN A 102 4.29 4.06 -3.87
CA ASN A 102 5.02 5.03 -4.68
C ASN A 102 6.11 4.36 -5.54
N ASP A 103 6.80 3.36 -5.00
CA ASP A 103 7.78 2.57 -5.75
C ASP A 103 7.12 1.79 -6.89
N LEU A 104 5.95 1.20 -6.66
CA LEU A 104 5.20 0.50 -7.70
C LEU A 104 4.77 1.48 -8.81
N ILE A 105 4.22 2.65 -8.44
CA ILE A 105 3.84 3.68 -9.41
C ILE A 105 5.04 4.10 -10.26
N THR A 106 6.20 4.34 -9.64
CA THR A 106 7.43 4.72 -10.35
C THR A 106 7.88 3.64 -11.33
N GLN A 107 7.82 2.35 -10.93
CA GLN A 107 8.15 1.24 -11.81
C GLN A 107 7.20 1.14 -13.00
N LEU A 108 5.91 1.36 -12.77
CA LEU A 108 4.89 1.36 -13.82
C LEU A 108 5.10 2.51 -14.82
N GLU A 109 5.40 3.71 -14.33
CA GLU A 109 5.73 4.87 -15.17
C GLU A 109 6.97 4.60 -16.04
N ALA A 110 8.01 3.99 -15.46
CA ALA A 110 9.22 3.63 -16.19
C ALA A 110 8.97 2.57 -17.29
N GLN A 111 8.19 1.53 -17.00
CA GLN A 111 7.80 0.52 -17.99
C GLN A 111 7.00 1.11 -19.15
N LEU A 112 6.11 2.07 -18.85
CA LEU A 112 5.33 2.78 -19.87
C LEU A 112 6.23 3.60 -20.82
N GLN A 113 7.28 4.24 -20.28
CA GLN A 113 8.25 5.00 -21.09
C GLN A 113 9.16 4.08 -21.92
N GLN A 114 9.64 2.97 -21.37
CA GLN A 114 10.62 2.10 -22.01
C GLN A 114 10.06 1.34 -23.23
N GLN A 115 8.73 1.15 -23.32
CA GLN A 115 8.11 0.46 -24.45
C GLN A 115 8.03 1.31 -25.74
N VAL A 116 8.45 2.58 -25.73
CA VAL A 116 8.39 3.48 -26.90
C VAL A 116 9.80 3.91 -27.33
N GLU A 117 10.59 2.98 -27.86
CA GLU A 117 11.77 3.31 -28.66
C GLU A 117 11.65 2.71 -30.06
N ASP A 118 11.79 3.56 -31.09
CA ASP A 118 11.71 3.19 -32.49
C ASP A 118 13.02 3.56 -33.20
N ARG A 119 13.75 2.58 -33.73
CA ARG A 119 15.04 2.81 -34.38
C ARG A 119 15.04 2.19 -35.77
N THR A 120 15.16 3.04 -36.79
CA THR A 120 15.29 2.61 -38.18
C THR A 120 16.67 1.96 -38.38
N LEU A 121 16.71 0.63 -38.49
CA LEU A 121 17.98 -0.12 -38.63
C LEU A 121 18.51 -0.17 -40.07
N PHE A 122 17.62 -0.18 -41.06
CA PHE A 122 17.97 -0.09 -42.47
C PHE A 122 16.72 0.25 -43.30
N THR A 123 16.95 0.79 -44.50
CA THR A 123 15.91 1.08 -45.49
C THR A 123 16.19 0.22 -46.72
N VAL A 124 15.18 -0.48 -47.24
CA VAL A 124 15.33 -1.25 -48.47
C VAL A 124 14.57 -0.59 -49.61
N GLU A 125 15.29 -0.24 -50.67
CA GLU A 125 14.74 0.28 -51.91
C GLU A 125 14.69 -0.82 -52.97
N TRP A 126 13.60 -0.84 -53.72
CA TRP A 126 13.40 -1.75 -54.85
C TRP A 126 12.85 -0.95 -56.02
N LYS A 127 13.25 -1.34 -57.23
CA LYS A 127 12.79 -0.74 -58.48
C LYS A 127 12.14 -1.83 -59.32
N LEU A 128 10.87 -1.65 -59.70
CA LEU A 128 10.23 -2.51 -60.70
C LEU A 128 10.80 -2.18 -62.09
N LYS A 129 11.03 -3.23 -62.88
CA LYS A 129 11.21 -3.12 -64.33
C LYS A 129 9.86 -3.16 -65.02
#